data_AF-A0A7S0HYL9-F1
#
_entry.id   AF-A0A7S0HYL9-F1
#
_cell.length_a   1.000
_cell.length_b   1.000
_cell.length_c   1.000
_cell.angle_alpha   90.00
_cell.angle_beta   90.00
_cell.angle_gamma   90.00
#
_symmetry.space_group_name_H-M   'P 1'
#
loop_
_entity.id
_entity.type
_entity.pdbx_description
1 polymer ?
#
loop_
_entity_poly.entity_id
_entity_poly.type
_entity_poly.pdbx_seq_one_letter_code
_entity_poly.pdbx_strand_id
1 'polypeptide(L)'
;DYDRAVGLWGGTGDGVNPFALSYRGRARSEVGDLDGALSDFRASAALFARVDKNDNQAAAARAQEAVTLYGLGRYNEAVRIARQVVTRTPGYTDLHVLIAADAWDRGDKAMAFKEWEFACETIVTGCKKYKDVDGWLTEVRRWPPLAIEAQRGFLERRPPTRLPVG
;
A
#
# COMPACT_ATOMS: atom_id res chain seq x y z
N ASP A 1 -30.58 -8.28 10.07
CA ASP A 1 -29.88 -9.26 10.91
C ASP A 1 -28.39 -8.97 10.81
N TYR A 2 -27.91 -8.05 11.68
CA TYR A 2 -26.53 -7.56 11.64
C TYR A 2 -25.53 -8.62 12.14
N ASP A 3 -25.98 -9.55 12.99
CA ASP A 3 -25.15 -10.61 13.55
C ASP A 3 -24.79 -11.66 12.48
N ARG A 4 -25.69 -11.94 11.54
CA ARG A 4 -25.42 -12.79 10.39
C ARG A 4 -24.47 -12.14 9.37
N ALA A 5 -24.48 -10.81 9.28
CA ALA A 5 -23.51 -10.07 8.46
C ALA A 5 -22.11 -10.15 9.10
N VAL A 6 -21.98 -9.95 10.41
CA VAL A 6 -20.67 -10.05 11.09
C VAL A 6 -20.08 -11.47 10.98
N GLY A 7 -20.90 -12.52 11.03
CA GLY A 7 -20.48 -13.91 10.78
C GLY A 7 -19.95 -14.17 9.36
N LEU A 8 -20.49 -13.49 8.35
CA LEU A 8 -19.99 -13.53 6.96
C LEU A 8 -18.73 -12.68 6.76
N TRP A 9 -18.55 -11.62 7.55
CA TRP A 9 -17.37 -10.74 7.50
C TRP A 9 -16.14 -11.35 8.20
N GLY A 10 -16.34 -12.41 9.01
CA GLY A 10 -15.31 -13.16 9.74
C GLY A 10 -14.61 -14.27 8.94
N GLY A 11 -15.30 -14.80 7.92
CA GLY A 11 -15.02 -16.14 7.37
C GLY A 11 -13.77 -16.28 6.53
N THR A 12 -13.43 -17.53 6.25
CA THR A 12 -12.40 -17.96 5.29
C THR A 12 -13.04 -18.79 4.18
N GLY A 13 -12.56 -18.67 2.94
CA GLY A 13 -13.02 -19.49 1.80
C GLY A 13 -13.60 -18.67 0.64
N ASP A 14 -13.98 -19.35 -0.44
CA ASP A 14 -14.42 -18.72 -1.71
C ASP A 14 -15.79 -18.05 -1.65
N GLY A 15 -16.59 -18.30 -0.60
CA GLY A 15 -17.90 -17.66 -0.40
C GLY A 15 -17.84 -16.32 0.35
N VAL A 16 -16.65 -15.86 0.76
CA VAL A 16 -16.48 -14.60 1.49
C VAL A 16 -16.44 -13.43 0.51
N ASN A 17 -17.14 -12.34 0.82
CA ASN A 17 -17.09 -11.13 -0.01
C ASN A 17 -15.71 -10.46 0.12
N PRO A 18 -14.91 -10.35 -0.97
CA PRO A 18 -13.58 -9.75 -0.91
C PRO A 18 -13.58 -8.25 -0.56
N PHE A 19 -14.66 -7.51 -0.84
CA PHE A 19 -14.80 -6.14 -0.36
C PHE A 19 -14.86 -6.07 1.17
N ALA A 20 -15.59 -7.00 1.81
CA ALA A 20 -15.68 -7.06 3.27
C ALA A 20 -14.29 -7.24 3.91
N LEU A 21 -13.48 -8.13 3.33
CA LEU A 21 -12.08 -8.31 3.74
C LEU A 21 -11.26 -7.04 3.54
N SER A 22 -11.36 -6.36 2.39
CA SER A 22 -10.65 -5.09 2.17
C SER A 22 -11.04 -4.01 3.19
N TYR A 23 -12.34 -3.89 3.52
CA TYR A 23 -12.79 -2.91 4.52
C TYR A 23 -12.34 -3.28 5.93
N ARG A 24 -12.41 -4.57 6.31
CA ARG A 24 -11.90 -5.05 7.60
C ARG A 24 -10.40 -4.85 7.72
N GLY A 25 -9.65 -5.12 6.65
CA GLY A 25 -8.21 -4.90 6.61
C GLY A 25 -7.84 -3.43 6.80
N ARG A 26 -8.59 -2.50 6.19
CA ARG A 26 -8.42 -1.07 6.43
C ARG A 26 -8.69 -0.70 7.88
N ALA A 27 -9.82 -1.14 8.45
CA ALA A 27 -10.17 -0.87 9.84
C ALA A 27 -9.12 -1.43 10.82
N ARG A 28 -8.61 -2.64 10.57
CA ARG A 28 -7.52 -3.26 11.34
C ARG A 28 -6.23 -2.45 11.27
N SER A 29 -5.86 -1.99 10.07
CA SER A 29 -4.68 -1.14 9.89
C SER A 29 -4.78 0.17 10.69
N GLU A 30 -5.98 0.74 10.79
CA GLU A 30 -6.22 1.99 11.53
C GLU A 30 -6.08 1.83 13.04
N VAL A 31 -6.43 0.67 13.58
CA VAL A 31 -6.26 0.35 15.00
C VAL A 31 -4.90 -0.31 15.30
N GLY A 32 -4.01 -0.38 14.32
CA GLY A 32 -2.64 -0.91 14.47
C GLY A 32 -2.52 -2.43 14.34
N ASP A 33 -3.59 -3.16 14.06
CA ASP A 33 -3.56 -4.61 13.75
C ASP A 33 -3.08 -4.84 12.30
N LEU A 34 -1.80 -4.54 12.05
CA LEU A 34 -1.23 -4.63 10.72
C LEU A 34 -1.10 -6.07 10.21
N ASP A 35 -0.88 -7.05 11.09
CA ASP A 35 -0.84 -8.47 10.70
C ASP A 35 -2.22 -8.99 10.28
N GLY A 36 -3.26 -8.66 11.05
CA GLY A 36 -4.64 -8.96 10.68
C GLY A 36 -5.06 -8.26 9.39
N ALA A 37 -4.66 -6.99 9.22
CA ALA A 37 -4.88 -6.24 7.99
C ALA A 37 -4.19 -6.90 6.77
N LEU A 38 -2.94 -7.31 6.94
CA LEU A 38 -2.16 -7.99 5.89
C LEU A 38 -2.84 -9.30 5.46
N SER A 39 -3.31 -10.10 6.42
CA SER A 39 -4.05 -11.33 6.14
C SER A 39 -5.31 -11.05 5.31
N ASP A 40 -6.05 -10.00 5.66
CA ASP A 40 -7.29 -9.61 4.97
C ASP A 40 -7.05 -9.12 3.56
N PHE A 41 -6.05 -8.26 3.34
CA PHE A 41 -5.71 -7.77 2.01
C PHE A 41 -5.25 -8.89 1.08
N ARG A 42 -4.48 -9.86 1.60
CA ARG A 42 -4.06 -11.05 0.84
C ARG A 42 -5.24 -11.92 0.43
N ALA A 43 -6.13 -12.21 1.37
CA ALA A 43 -7.32 -13.01 1.11
C ALA A 43 -8.24 -12.30 0.10
N SER A 44 -8.46 -11.00 0.28
CA SER A 44 -9.22 -10.15 -0.64
C SER A 44 -8.63 -10.16 -2.06
N ALA A 45 -7.33 -9.89 -2.19
CA ALA A 45 -6.65 -9.90 -3.47
C ALA A 45 -6.76 -11.26 -4.18
N ALA A 46 -6.62 -12.35 -3.43
CA ALA A 46 -6.73 -13.70 -3.97
C ALA A 46 -8.14 -14.02 -4.47
N LEU A 47 -9.18 -13.64 -3.72
CA LEU A 47 -10.58 -13.83 -4.09
C LEU A 47 -10.96 -12.99 -5.31
N PHE A 48 -10.61 -11.70 -5.33
CA PHE A 48 -10.84 -10.84 -6.49
C PHE A 48 -10.19 -11.41 -7.77
N ALA A 49 -8.96 -11.89 -7.67
CA ALA A 49 -8.26 -12.44 -8.83
C ALA A 49 -8.82 -13.80 -9.27
N ARG A 50 -9.08 -14.72 -8.33
CA ARG A 50 -9.39 -16.12 -8.66
C ARG A 50 -10.88 -16.40 -8.85
N VAL A 51 -11.74 -15.78 -8.02
CA VAL A 51 -13.19 -16.01 -8.01
C VAL A 51 -13.88 -14.96 -8.87
N ASP A 52 -13.73 -13.69 -8.51
CA ASP A 52 -14.47 -12.59 -9.16
C ASP A 52 -13.91 -12.20 -10.53
N LYS A 53 -12.68 -12.64 -10.84
CA LYS A 53 -11.91 -12.26 -12.05
C LYS A 53 -11.82 -10.74 -12.23
N ASN A 54 -11.62 -10.03 -11.12
CA ASN A 54 -11.54 -8.58 -11.06
C ASN A 54 -10.12 -8.11 -10.74
N ASP A 55 -9.30 -8.00 -11.79
CA ASP A 55 -7.89 -7.62 -11.67
C ASP A 55 -7.69 -6.23 -11.06
N ASN A 56 -8.60 -5.30 -11.33
CA ASN A 56 -8.52 -3.94 -10.79
C ASN A 56 -8.69 -3.94 -9.26
N GLN A 57 -9.67 -4.69 -8.75
CA GLN A 57 -9.88 -4.80 -7.30
C GLN A 57 -8.80 -5.67 -6.63
N ALA A 58 -8.31 -6.70 -7.31
CA ALA A 58 -7.15 -7.46 -6.85
C ALA A 58 -5.90 -6.58 -6.72
N ALA A 59 -5.66 -5.71 -7.69
CA ALA A 59 -4.56 -4.74 -7.65
C ALA A 59 -4.73 -3.71 -6.52
N ALA A 60 -5.96 -3.24 -6.27
CA ALA A 60 -6.25 -2.31 -5.18
C ALA A 60 -5.99 -2.95 -3.80
N ALA A 61 -6.40 -4.21 -3.62
CA ALA A 61 -6.10 -4.96 -2.40
C ALA A 61 -4.59 -5.21 -2.23
N ARG A 62 -3.88 -5.55 -3.32
CA ARG A 62 -2.41 -5.68 -3.29
C ARG A 62 -1.68 -4.37 -3.02
N ALA A 63 -2.22 -3.23 -3.45
CA ALA A 63 -1.66 -1.93 -3.12
C ALA A 63 -1.70 -1.69 -1.60
N GLN A 64 -2.82 -2.04 -0.95
CA GLN A 64 -2.92 -1.96 0.51
C GLN A 64 -2.04 -2.98 1.22
N GLU A 65 -1.88 -4.20 0.67
CA GLU A 65 -0.89 -5.16 1.14
C GLU A 65 0.53 -4.56 1.16
N ALA A 66 0.96 -3.90 0.09
CA ALA A 66 2.30 -3.31 0.02
C ALA A 66 2.51 -2.22 1.09
N VAL A 67 1.54 -1.31 1.26
CA VAL A 67 1.61 -0.26 2.28
C VAL A 67 1.61 -0.87 3.70
N THR A 68 0.79 -1.90 3.94
CA THR A 68 0.73 -2.61 5.23
C THR A 68 2.03 -3.34 5.54
N LEU A 69 2.61 -4.05 4.56
CA LEU A 69 3.92 -4.69 4.68
C LEU A 69 5.01 -3.67 5.05
N TYR A 70 4.95 -2.48 4.48
CA TYR A 70 5.89 -1.40 4.83
C TYR A 70 5.73 -0.97 6.29
N GLY A 71 4.48 -0.82 6.75
CA GLY A 71 4.17 -0.54 8.16
C GLY A 71 4.65 -1.60 9.14
N LEU A 72 4.74 -2.86 8.70
CA LEU A 72 5.32 -3.98 9.46
C LEU A 72 6.85 -4.04 9.40
N GLY A 73 7.52 -3.10 8.71
CA GLY A 73 8.96 -3.13 8.49
C GLY A 73 9.43 -4.18 7.47
N ARG A 74 8.51 -4.85 6.76
CA ARG A 74 8.81 -5.88 5.75
C ARG A 74 9.11 -5.24 4.38
N TYR A 75 10.07 -4.31 4.37
CA TYR A 75 10.30 -3.37 3.28
C TYR A 75 10.61 -4.03 1.92
N ASN A 76 11.45 -5.06 1.88
CA ASN A 76 11.78 -5.75 0.63
C ASN A 76 10.55 -6.40 -0.01
N GLU A 77 9.67 -6.95 0.82
CA GLU A 77 8.44 -7.58 0.35
C GLU A 77 7.42 -6.52 -0.09
N ALA A 78 7.28 -5.42 0.67
CA ALA A 78 6.45 -4.29 0.32
C ALA A 78 6.79 -3.76 -1.08
N VAL A 79 8.07 -3.48 -1.34
CA VAL A 79 8.55 -2.97 -2.64
C VAL A 79 8.37 -4.00 -3.74
N ARG A 80 8.59 -5.30 -3.47
CA ARG A 80 8.34 -6.36 -4.44
C ARG A 80 6.87 -6.39 -4.88
N ILE A 81 5.93 -6.34 -3.92
CA ILE A 81 4.49 -6.30 -4.22
C ILE A 81 4.13 -5.00 -4.95
N ALA A 82 4.63 -3.85 -4.47
CA ALA A 82 4.38 -2.56 -5.10
C ALA A 82 4.81 -2.56 -6.58
N ARG A 83 6.02 -3.03 -6.88
CA ARG A 83 6.55 -3.19 -8.25
C ARG A 83 5.69 -4.10 -9.11
N GLN A 84 5.25 -5.24 -8.57
CA GLN A 84 4.36 -6.17 -9.28
C GLN A 84 3.02 -5.55 -9.65
N VAL A 85 2.48 -4.67 -8.80
CA VAL A 85 1.23 -3.94 -9.07
C VAL A 85 1.47 -2.87 -10.12
N VAL A 86 2.44 -1.96 -9.94
CA VAL A 86 2.65 -0.85 -10.87
C VAL A 86 3.11 -1.28 -12.27
N THR A 87 3.74 -2.46 -12.38
CA THR A 87 4.07 -3.04 -13.70
C THR A 87 2.81 -3.40 -14.51
N ARG A 88 1.72 -3.82 -13.84
CA ARG A 88 0.46 -4.20 -14.49
C ARG A 88 -0.54 -3.06 -14.54
N THR A 89 -0.53 -2.24 -13.50
CA THR A 89 -1.47 -1.14 -13.30
C THR A 89 -0.67 0.09 -12.84
N PRO A 90 -0.05 0.83 -13.76
CA PRO A 90 0.85 1.93 -13.42
C PRO A 90 0.15 3.14 -12.78
N GLY A 91 -1.19 3.18 -12.79
CA GLY A 91 -1.96 4.30 -12.24
C GLY A 91 -1.97 4.41 -10.71
N TYR A 92 -1.31 3.52 -9.96
CA TYR A 92 -1.29 3.56 -8.50
C TYR A 92 -0.24 4.54 -7.96
N THR A 93 -0.61 5.82 -7.86
CA THR A 93 0.28 6.87 -7.32
C THR A 93 0.82 6.52 -5.92
N ASP A 94 0.00 5.96 -5.02
CA ASP A 94 0.43 5.47 -3.70
C ASP A 94 1.69 4.61 -3.79
N LEU A 95 1.74 3.68 -4.75
CA LEU A 95 2.82 2.70 -4.84
C LEU A 95 4.08 3.28 -5.46
N HIS A 96 3.95 4.17 -6.45
CA HIS A 96 5.11 4.91 -6.96
C HIS A 96 5.73 5.80 -5.87
N VAL A 97 4.90 6.48 -5.07
CA VAL A 97 5.37 7.28 -3.94
C VAL A 97 6.03 6.41 -2.86
N LEU A 98 5.46 5.24 -2.54
CA LEU A 98 6.05 4.30 -1.58
C LEU A 98 7.42 3.78 -2.06
N ILE A 99 7.54 3.43 -3.34
CA ILE A 99 8.81 2.99 -3.93
C ILE A 99 9.82 4.14 -3.93
N ALA A 100 9.40 5.37 -4.25
CA ALA A 100 10.27 6.54 -4.23
C ALA A 100 10.85 6.81 -2.83
N ALA A 101 9.98 6.82 -1.81
CA ALA A 101 10.34 6.99 -0.42
C ALA A 101 11.31 5.89 0.06
N ASP A 102 11.02 4.63 -0.28
CA ASP A 102 11.88 3.51 0.08
C ASP A 102 13.26 3.59 -0.58
N ALA A 103 13.30 3.88 -1.88
CA ALA A 103 14.53 3.99 -2.64
C ALA A 103 15.42 5.12 -2.11
N TRP A 104 14.82 6.27 -1.78
CA TRP A 104 15.54 7.38 -1.17
C TRP A 104 16.23 6.97 0.12
N ASP A 105 15.48 6.34 1.01
CA ASP A 105 15.98 5.95 2.33
C ASP A 105 17.01 4.80 2.28
N ARG A 106 17.13 4.12 1.13
CA ARG A 106 18.23 3.19 0.80
C ARG A 106 19.41 3.84 0.10
N GLY A 107 19.33 5.12 -0.24
CA GLY A 107 20.34 5.85 -1.00
C GLY A 107 20.26 5.68 -2.52
N ASP A 108 19.28 4.94 -3.05
CA ASP A 108 19.02 4.83 -4.48
C ASP A 108 18.25 6.05 -4.99
N LYS A 109 18.97 7.17 -5.09
CA LYS A 109 18.41 8.46 -5.54
C LYS A 109 17.86 8.40 -6.96
N ALA A 110 18.49 7.60 -7.84
CA ALA A 110 18.07 7.48 -9.22
C ALA A 110 16.66 6.86 -9.31
N MET A 111 16.44 5.75 -8.61
CA MET A 111 15.12 5.14 -8.52
C MET A 111 14.12 6.05 -7.79
N ALA A 112 14.52 6.70 -6.71
CA ALA A 112 13.65 7.60 -5.96
C ALA A 112 13.07 8.70 -6.84
N PHE A 113 13.91 9.40 -7.60
CA PHE A 113 13.46 10.48 -8.47
C PHE A 113 12.65 9.96 -9.66
N LYS A 114 13.05 8.84 -10.27
CA LYS A 114 12.30 8.23 -11.37
C LYS A 114 10.85 7.93 -10.98
N GLU A 115 10.65 7.26 -9.85
CA GLU A 115 9.31 6.86 -9.41
C GLU A 115 8.46 8.06 -8.97
N TRP A 116 9.08 9.05 -8.32
CA TRP A 116 8.42 10.30 -7.96
C TRP A 116 7.99 11.12 -9.19
N GLU A 117 8.87 11.26 -10.18
CA GLU A 117 8.58 11.95 -11.44
C GLU A 117 7.45 11.25 -12.19
N PHE A 118 7.47 9.92 -12.27
CA PHE A 118 6.37 9.15 -12.87
C PHE A 118 5.03 9.43 -12.15
N ALA A 119 5.04 9.45 -10.82
CA ALA A 119 3.87 9.77 -10.01
C ALA A 119 3.36 11.21 -10.24
N CYS A 120 4.26 12.18 -10.45
CA CYS A 120 3.90 13.58 -10.67
C CYS A 120 3.39 13.85 -12.08
N GLU A 121 4.08 13.34 -13.09
CA GLU A 121 3.96 13.79 -14.48
C GLU A 121 3.17 12.83 -15.37
N THR A 122 3.10 11.54 -15.00
CA THR A 122 2.46 10.51 -15.85
C THR A 122 1.07 10.10 -15.33
N ILE A 123 0.85 10.09 -14.02
CA ILE A 123 -0.41 9.62 -13.44
C ILE A 123 -1.37 10.80 -13.23
N VAL A 124 -2.61 10.68 -13.71
CA VAL A 124 -3.65 11.72 -13.61
C VAL A 124 -3.88 12.23 -12.18
N THR A 125 -3.79 11.35 -11.18
CA THR A 125 -3.97 11.74 -9.78
C THR A 125 -2.85 12.65 -9.28
N GLY A 126 -1.65 12.54 -9.87
CA GLY A 126 -0.47 13.35 -9.59
C GLY A 126 0.09 13.17 -8.17
N CYS A 127 1.27 13.73 -7.94
CA CYS A 127 1.96 13.64 -6.65
C CYS A 127 1.58 14.75 -5.66
N LYS A 128 0.79 15.76 -6.06
CA LYS A 128 0.54 16.98 -5.27
C LYS A 128 0.07 16.70 -3.84
N LYS A 129 -0.90 15.78 -3.68
CA LYS A 129 -1.44 15.41 -2.37
C LYS A 129 -0.45 14.63 -1.50
N TYR A 130 0.49 13.89 -2.12
CA TYR A 130 1.48 13.08 -1.42
C TYR A 130 2.64 13.90 -0.82
N LYS A 131 2.62 15.22 -1.00
CA LYS A 131 3.47 16.17 -0.27
C LYS A 131 2.92 16.48 1.13
N ASP A 132 1.62 16.27 1.33
CA ASP A 132 0.92 16.50 2.60
C ASP A 132 0.94 15.21 3.44
N VAL A 133 2.05 15.02 4.14
CA VAL A 133 2.29 13.84 4.99
C VAL A 133 1.38 13.83 6.22
N ASP A 134 1.10 14.99 6.80
CA ASP A 134 0.30 15.14 8.03
C ASP A 134 -1.21 15.15 7.77
N GLY A 135 -1.67 15.62 6.60
CA GLY A 135 -3.07 15.58 6.22
C GLY A 135 -3.40 14.40 5.32
N TRP A 136 -3.09 14.49 4.03
CA TRP A 136 -3.46 13.46 3.05
C TRP A 136 -2.97 12.06 3.40
N LEU A 137 -1.70 11.87 3.76
CA LEU A 137 -1.18 10.52 4.05
C LEU A 137 -1.64 9.98 5.39
N THR A 138 -1.71 10.81 6.41
CA THR A 138 -2.10 10.39 7.76
C THR A 138 -3.63 10.25 7.88
N GLU A 139 -4.40 11.24 7.46
CA GLU A 139 -5.84 11.29 7.74
C GLU A 139 -6.68 10.62 6.65
N VAL A 140 -6.27 10.74 5.38
CA VAL A 140 -7.07 10.27 4.24
C VAL A 140 -6.62 8.91 3.73
N ARG A 141 -5.32 8.76 3.45
CA ARG A 141 -4.75 7.46 3.03
C ARG A 141 -4.51 6.55 4.21
N ARG A 142 -4.32 7.11 5.41
CA ARG A 142 -4.06 6.37 6.65
C ARG A 142 -2.88 5.42 6.51
N TRP A 143 -1.80 5.93 5.91
CA TRP A 143 -0.56 5.19 5.79
C TRP A 143 0.01 4.86 7.18
N PRO A 144 0.66 3.70 7.36
CA PRO A 144 1.35 3.39 8.60
C PRO A 144 2.47 4.40 8.90
N PRO A 145 2.79 4.66 10.18
CA PRO A 145 3.79 5.65 10.58
C PRO A 145 5.16 5.49 9.89
N LEU A 146 5.63 4.26 9.69
CA LEU A 146 6.90 4.01 8.99
C LEU A 146 6.87 4.48 7.53
N ALA A 147 5.74 4.33 6.83
CA ALA A 147 5.61 4.78 5.45
C ALA A 147 5.50 6.30 5.35
N ILE A 148 4.81 6.93 6.31
CA ILE A 148 4.74 8.39 6.43
C ILE A 148 6.14 8.97 6.66
N GLU A 149 6.90 8.38 7.58
CA GLU A 149 8.24 8.86 7.93
C GLU A 149 9.22 8.70 6.76
N ALA A 150 9.16 7.59 6.02
CA ALA A 150 9.96 7.43 4.81
C ALA A 150 9.64 8.49 3.75
N GLN A 151 8.35 8.77 3.53
CA GLN A 151 7.94 9.80 2.58
C GLN A 151 8.37 11.21 3.04
N ARG A 152 8.27 11.50 4.34
CA ARG A 152 8.78 12.75 4.92
C ARG A 152 10.29 12.87 4.71
N GLY A 153 11.04 11.79 4.96
CA GLY A 153 12.48 11.72 4.72
C GLY A 153 12.86 12.03 3.27
N PHE A 154 12.11 11.48 2.31
CA PHE A 154 12.30 11.80 0.89
C PHE A 154 12.01 13.27 0.56
N LEU A 155 10.86 13.81 1.01
CA LEU A 155 10.45 15.19 0.72
C LEU A 155 11.41 16.22 1.31
N GLU A 156 11.90 15.97 2.53
CA GLU A 156 12.85 16.82 3.23
C GLU A 156 14.31 16.56 2.82
N ARG A 157 14.54 15.55 1.96
CA ARG A 157 15.86 15.13 1.49
C ARG A 157 16.81 14.76 2.64
N ARG A 158 16.28 14.11 3.67
CA ARG A 158 17.09 13.63 4.80
C ARG A 158 18.10 12.57 4.33
N PRO A 159 19.28 12.45 4.97
CA PRO A 159 20.21 11.38 4.65
C PRO A 159 19.56 9.99 4.74
N PRO A 160 19.91 9.05 3.85
CA PRO A 160 19.41 7.67 3.91
C PRO A 160 19.74 7.02 5.25
N THR A 161 18.79 6.27 5.81
CA THR A 161 18.97 5.57 7.09
C THR A 161 19.03 4.04 6.94
N ARG A 162 18.59 3.50 5.81
CA ARG A 162 18.66 2.06 5.49
C ARG A 162 19.75 1.78 4.47
N LEU A 163 20.39 0.63 4.59
CA LEU A 163 21.42 0.20 3.65
C LEU A 163 20.80 -0.16 2.27
N PRO A 164 21.53 0.06 1.16
CA PRO A 164 21.14 -0.47 -0.13
C PRO A 164 20.96 -1.99 -0.07
N VAL A 165 20.00 -2.54 -0.81
CA VAL A 165 19.98 -3.99 -1.04
C VAL A 165 21.11 -4.29 -2.02
N GLY A 166 22.07 -5.12 -1.58
CA GLY A 166 23.14 -5.64 -2.43
C GLY A 166 22.65 -6.58 -3.52
#